data_AF-I7FL30-F1
#
_entry.id   AF-I7FL30-F1
#
_cell.length_a   1.000
_cell.length_b   1.000
_cell.length_c   1.000
_cell.angle_alpha   90.00
_cell.angle_beta   90.00
_cell.angle_gamma   90.00
#
_symmetry.space_group_name_H-M   'P 1'
#
loop_
_entity.id
_entity.type
_entity.pdbx_description
1 polymer ?
#
loop_
_entity_poly.entity_id
_entity_poly.type
_entity_poly.pdbx_seq_one_letter_code
_entity_poly.pdbx_strand_id
1 'polypeptide(L)' 'MTEAREQALRVLPLPYSLALRLRDAGVAPDVVSEYLSIDESALEGFYRIAEQKLAAALPAPGTGPVASDDRTGGRSGQV' A
#
# COMPACT_ATOMS: atom_id res chain seq x y z
N MET A 1 4.43 -9.35 0.97
CA MET A 1 3.80 -8.06 0.63
C MET A 1 4.06 -7.83 -0.86
N THR A 2 3.08 -7.44 -1.67
CA THR A 2 3.31 -7.18 -3.11
C THR A 2 3.74 -5.73 -3.34
N GLU A 3 4.61 -5.47 -4.32
CA GLU A 3 5.10 -4.13 -4.68
C GLU A 3 3.94 -3.11 -4.87
N ALA A 4 2.87 -3.52 -5.54
CA ALA A 4 1.68 -2.68 -5.75
C ALA A 4 1.00 -2.27 -4.43
N ARG A 5 0.95 -3.18 -3.44
CA ARG A 5 0.37 -2.91 -2.13
C ARG A 5 1.26 -1.97 -1.32
N GLU A 6 2.58 -2.15 -1.37
CA GLU A 6 3.51 -1.25 -0.71
C GLU A 6 3.42 0.18 -1.27
N GLN A 7 3.33 0.31 -2.60
CA GLN A 7 3.17 1.60 -3.25
C GLN A 7 1.83 2.25 -2.90
N ALA A 8 0.74 1.48 -2.86
CA ALA A 8 -0.57 1.97 -2.43
C ALA A 8 -0.53 2.45 -0.96
N LEU A 9 0.12 1.71 -0.06
CA LEU A 9 0.28 2.12 1.34
C LEU A 9 1.14 3.38 1.53
N ARG A 10 1.99 3.76 0.56
CA ARG A 10 2.77 5.00 0.60
C ARG A 10 1.94 6.25 0.29
N VAL A 11 0.81 6.09 -0.43
CA VAL A 11 -0.08 7.22 -0.78
C VAL A 11 -1.25 7.39 0.19
N LEU A 12 -1.50 6.38 1.05
CA LEU A 12 -2.52 6.47 2.08
C LEU A 12 -2.13 7.46 3.19
N PRO A 13 -3.11 8.12 3.85
CA PRO A 13 -2.82 8.88 5.07
C PRO A 13 -2.15 7.99 6.12
N LEU A 14 -1.20 8.58 6.84
CA LEU A 14 -0.32 7.87 7.77
C LEU A 14 -1.06 6.92 8.73
N PRO A 15 -2.16 7.34 9.41
CA PRO A 15 -2.85 6.47 10.38
C PRO A 15 -3.36 5.16 9.76
N TYR A 16 -3.91 5.21 8.54
CA TYR A 16 -4.45 4.03 7.86
C TYR A 16 -3.33 3.11 7.38
N SER A 17 -2.29 3.68 6.77
CA SER A 17 -1.16 2.88 6.28
C SER A 17 -0.42 2.19 7.42
N LEU A 18 -0.29 2.85 8.57
CA LEU A 18 0.40 2.32 9.73
C LEU A 18 -0.44 1.23 10.43
N ALA A 19 -1.74 1.43 10.61
CA ALA A 19 -2.64 0.41 11.16
C ALA A 19 -2.55 -0.90 10.37
N LEU A 20 -2.62 -0.83 9.03
CA LEU A 20 -2.53 -2.01 8.17
C LEU A 20 -1.17 -2.71 8.29
N ARG A 21 -0.06 -1.95 8.36
CA ARG A 21 1.28 -2.53 8.54
C ARG A 21 1.43 -3.23 9.90
N LEU A 22 0.92 -2.63 10.97
CA LEU A 22 0.95 -3.24 12.30
C LEU A 22 0.12 -4.52 12.35
N ARG A 23 -1.06 -4.52 11.73
CA ARG A 23 -1.91 -5.71 11.59
C ARG A 23 -1.22 -6.82 10.81
N ASP A 24 -0.58 -6.50 9.69
CA ASP A 24 0.18 -7.47 8.89
C ASP A 24 1.37 -8.05 9.66
N ALA A 25 1.97 -7.25 10.55
CA ALA A 25 3.04 -7.69 11.44
C ALA A 25 2.54 -8.54 12.63
N GLY A 26 1.22 -8.76 12.75
CA GLY A 26 0.62 -9.54 13.83
C GLY A 26 0.60 -8.83 15.19
N VAL A 27 0.71 -7.50 15.19
CA VAL A 27 0.62 -6.70 16.43
C VAL A 27 -0.79 -6.81 17.00
N ALA A 28 -0.86 -6.98 18.33
CA ALA A 28 -2.11 -7.18 19.02
C ALA A 28 -3.03 -5.94 18.93
N PRO A 29 -4.37 -6.11 18.84
CA PRO A 29 -5.33 -5.02 18.65
C PRO A 29 -5.24 -3.92 19.72
N ASP A 30 -5.04 -4.31 20.98
CA ASP A 30 -4.86 -3.42 22.12
C ASP A 30 -3.64 -2.50 21.92
N VAL A 31 -2.50 -3.06 21.53
CA VAL A 31 -1.26 -2.30 21.24
C VAL A 31 -1.45 -1.34 20.06
N VAL A 32 -2.16 -1.76 19.02
CA VAL A 32 -2.45 -0.89 17.87
C VAL A 32 -3.37 0.26 18.28
N SER A 33 -4.40 -0.01 19.09
CA SER A 33 -5.36 0.98 19.56
C SER A 33 -4.67 2.07 20.40
N GLU A 34 -3.75 1.67 21.29
CA GLU A 34 -2.94 2.57 22.10
C GLU A 34 -1.98 3.40 21.23
N TYR A 35 -1.28 2.76 20.29
CA TYR A 35 -0.34 3.46 19.41
C TYR A 35 -1.02 4.50 18.50
N LEU A 36 -2.25 4.22 18.06
CA LEU A 36 -3.02 5.12 17.20
C LEU A 36 -3.90 6.10 17.99
N SER A 37 -3.91 6.01 19.33
CA SER A 37 -4.81 6.76 20.21
C SER A 37 -6.27 6.68 19.76
N ILE A 38 -6.74 5.47 19.44
CA ILE A 38 -8.13 5.18 19.08
C ILE A 38 -8.70 4.09 19.98
N ASP A 39 -10.01 4.08 20.13
CA ASP A 39 -10.70 3.08 20.93
C ASP A 39 -10.57 1.69 20.29
N GLU A 40 -10.29 0.65 21.07
CA GLU A 40 -10.18 -0.73 20.56
C GLU A 40 -11.49 -1.17 19.90
N SER A 41 -12.64 -0.73 20.44
CA SER A 41 -13.96 -0.98 19.86
C SER A 41 -14.16 -0.34 18.48
N ALA A 42 -13.42 0.75 18.20
CA ALA A 42 -13.44 1.44 16.91
C ALA A 42 -12.42 0.86 15.90
N LEU A 43 -11.51 0.00 16.36
CA LEU A 43 -10.39 -0.52 15.57
C LEU A 43 -10.87 -1.32 14.35
N GLU A 44 -11.91 -2.12 14.51
CA GLU A 44 -12.50 -2.89 13.41
C GLU A 44 -13.04 -1.98 12.30
N GLY A 45 -13.78 -0.93 12.68
CA GLY A 45 -14.29 0.08 11.74
C GLY A 45 -13.17 0.85 11.07
N PHE A 46 -12.12 1.18 11.83
CA PHE A 46 -10.92 1.85 11.32
C PHE A 46 -10.21 1.01 10.25
N TYR A 47 -10.02 -0.29 10.51
CA TYR A 47 -9.46 -1.22 9.53
C TYR A 47 -10.32 -1.30 8.27
N ARG A 48 -11.65 -1.34 8.40
CA ARG A 48 -12.54 -1.39 7.24
C ARG A 48 -12.35 -0.18 6.33
N ILE A 49 -12.24 1.01 6.91
CA ILE A 49 -11.97 2.25 6.16
C ILE A 49 -10.57 2.22 5.54
N ALA A 50 -9.57 1.74 6.28
CA ALA A 50 -8.20 1.60 5.80
C ALA A 50 -8.11 0.69 4.57
N GLU A 51 -8.77 -0.46 4.61
CA GLU A 51 -8.84 -1.42 3.50
C GLU A 51 -9.55 -0.85 2.28
N GLN A 52 -10.66 -0.11 2.48
CA GLN A 52 -11.34 0.58 1.38
C GLN A 52 -10.44 1.62 0.70
N LYS A 53 -9.68 2.38 1.49
CA LYS A 53 -8.70 3.34 0.96
C LYS A 53 -7.57 2.63 0.22
N LEU A 54 -7.08 1.51 0.77
CA LEU A 54 -6.06 0.70 0.13
C LEU A 54 -6.55 0.17 -1.21
N ALA A 55 -7.77 -0.40 -1.25
CA ALA A 55 -8.38 -0.89 -2.48
C ALA A 55 -8.54 0.20 -3.55
N ALA A 56 -8.91 1.42 -3.17
CA ALA A 56 -9.01 2.55 -4.08
C ALA A 56 -7.65 3.06 -4.59
N ALA A 57 -6.57 2.82 -3.84
CA ALA A 57 -5.21 3.21 -4.20
C ALA A 57 -4.47 2.11 -4.99
N LEU A 58 -4.95 0.88 -4.97
CA LEU A 58 -4.39 -0.20 -5.77
C LEU A 58 -4.68 0.07 -7.26
N PRO A 59 -3.70 -0.21 -8.15
CA PRO A 59 -3.96 -0.18 -9.58
C PRO A 59 -5.07 -1.18 -9.91
N ALA A 60 -6.00 -0.78 -10.77
CA ALA A 60 -7.06 -1.68 -11.23
C ALA A 60 -6.41 -2.97 -11.78
N PRO A 61 -6.96 -4.16 -11.45
CA PRO A 61 -6.46 -5.41 -12.00
C PRO A 61 -6.65 -5.39 -13.51
N GLY A 62 -5.59 -5.06 -14.24
CA GLY A 62 -5.61 -4.82 -15.69
C GLY A 62 -4.74 -3.65 -16.16
N THR A 63 -4.42 -2.70 -15.28
CA THR A 63 -3.50 -1.61 -15.57
C THR A 63 -2.12 -1.95 -15.01
N GLY A 64 -1.50 -2.99 -15.58
CA GLY A 64 -0.06 -3.22 -15.35
C GLY A 64 0.74 -1.99 -15.81
N PRO A 65 1.92 -1.71 -15.23
CA PRO A 65 2.79 -0.68 -15.77
C PRO A 65 3.07 -1.04 -17.23
N VAL A 66 2.58 -0.22 -18.16
CA VAL A 66 3.07 -0.27 -19.54
C VAL A 66 4.57 -0.16 -19.42
N ALA A 67 5.26 -1.23 -19.83
CA ALA A 67 6.69 -1.35 -19.73
C ALA A 67 7.30 -0.04 -20.20
N SER A 68 8.03 0.64 -19.32
CA SER A 68 8.99 1.65 -19.73
C SER A 68 10.10 0.88 -20.43
N ASP A 69 9.82 0.51 -21.68
CA ASP A 69 10.79 0.01 -22.64
C ASP A 69 11.58 1.21 -23.16
N ASP A 70 12.27 1.87 -22.23
CA ASP A 70 13.34 2.81 -22.52
C ASP A 70 14.66 2.01 -22.48
N ARG A 71 14.82 1.12 -23.45
CA ARG A 71 16.15 0.69 -23.87
C ARG A 71 16.35 1.13 -25.31
N THR A 72 16.55 2.44 -25.41
CA THR A 72 17.31 3.16 -26.44
C THR A 72 17.85 2.28 -27.56
N GLY A 73 17.28 2.48 -28.74
CA GLY A 73 17.94 2.13 -29.99
C GLY A 73 19.27 2.87 -30.11
N GLY A 74 20.37 2.15 -29.91
CA GLY A 74 21.69 2.49 -30.42
C GLY A 74 21.92 1.79 -31.75
N ARG A 75 21.34 2.35 -32.81
CA ARG A 75 21.56 1.95 -34.21
C ARG A 75 23.01 2.27 -34.61
N SER A 76 23.58 1.37 -35.41
CA SER A 76 24.53 1.64 -36.51
C SER A 76 26.02 1.84 -36.19
N GLY A 77 26.85 1.01 -36.84
CA GLY A 77 27.96 1.52 -37.65
C GLY A 77 29.37 1.04 -37.29
N GLN A 78 29.84 0.05 -38.07
CA GLN A 78 31.09 0.11 -38.85
C GLN A 78 32.43 0.20 -38.09
N VAL A 79 33.27 -0.84 -38.24
CA VAL A 79 34.59 -0.80 -38.93
C VAL A 79 35.04 -2.22 -39.26
#